data_AF-A0A7X1TG91-F1
#
_entry.id   AF-A0A7X1TG91-F1
#
_cell.length_a   1.000
_cell.length_b   1.000
_cell.length_c   1.000
_cell.angle_alpha   90.00
_cell.angle_beta   90.00
_cell.angle_gamma   90.00
#
_symmetry.space_group_name_H-M   'P 1'
#
loop_
_entity.id
_entity.type
_entity.pdbx_description
1 polymer ?
#
loop_
_entity_poly.entity_id
_entity_poly.type
_entity_poly.pdbx_seq_one_letter_code
_entity_poly.pdbx_strand_id
1 'polypeptide(L)'
;MTQDRDNMDGVPVGNGQHISPAEFLLMAGFLAYRAPLAPADARAAARRVLDAVLDVAATHGFAHSDALESMMASAEKSSRMWRLAEQATAAVGDTVAYLQVIRGAGVTLEVDP
;
A
#
# COMPACT_ATOMS: atom_id res chain seq x y z
N MET A 1 24.13 -10.63 20.41
CA MET A 1 22.75 -10.85 19.95
C MET A 1 22.03 -9.54 20.11
N THR A 2 22.06 -8.71 19.08
CA THR A 2 21.56 -7.34 19.15
C THR A 2 21.29 -6.88 17.72
N GLN A 3 20.03 -6.94 17.29
CA GLN A 3 19.35 -6.02 16.37
C GLN A 3 18.03 -6.65 15.94
N ASP A 4 16.97 -6.35 16.68
CA ASP A 4 15.59 -6.66 16.30
C ASP A 4 14.67 -5.49 16.69
N ARG A 5 15.19 -4.27 16.53
CA ARG A 5 14.48 -3.01 16.81
C ARG A 5 14.28 -2.12 15.58
N ASP A 6 14.84 -2.48 14.43
CA ASP A 6 14.65 -1.76 13.16
C ASP A 6 13.63 -2.45 12.23
N ASN A 7 13.01 -3.56 12.66
CA ASN A 7 12.16 -4.39 11.81
C ASN A 7 10.65 -4.07 11.87
N MET A 8 10.25 -2.96 12.50
CA MET A 8 8.82 -2.58 12.66
C MET A 8 8.38 -1.39 11.81
N ASP A 9 9.28 -0.69 11.12
CA ASP A 9 8.91 0.56 10.43
C ASP A 9 8.28 0.36 9.04
N GLY A 10 8.22 -0.88 8.54
CA GLY A 10 7.72 -1.19 7.20
C GLY A 10 6.65 -2.27 7.15
N VAL A 11 6.04 -2.40 5.98
CA VAL A 11 5.05 -3.42 5.65
C VAL A 11 5.78 -4.72 5.28
N PRO A 12 5.51 -5.84 5.96
CA PRO A 12 6.15 -7.12 5.65
C PRO A 12 5.65 -7.63 4.29
N VAL A 13 6.57 -8.08 3.44
CA VAL A 13 6.27 -8.63 2.10
C VAL A 13 6.82 -10.04 1.87
N GLY A 14 7.22 -10.72 2.95
CA GLY A 14 7.80 -12.06 2.94
C GLY A 14 9.33 -12.06 2.95
N ASN A 15 9.94 -13.22 3.19
CA ASN A 15 11.41 -13.41 3.27
C ASN A 15 12.12 -12.46 4.27
N GLY A 16 11.43 -12.06 5.34
CA GLY A 16 11.94 -11.08 6.31
C GLY A 16 12.12 -9.66 5.74
N GLN A 17 11.62 -9.39 4.53
CA GLN A 17 11.72 -8.08 3.89
C GLN A 17 10.54 -7.19 4.30
N HIS A 18 10.87 -5.93 4.55
CA HIS A 18 9.92 -4.87 4.84
C HIS A 18 10.09 -3.75 3.82
N ILE A 19 8.98 -3.23 3.33
CA ILE A 19 8.96 -2.07 2.41
C ILE A 19 8.18 -0.92 3.04
N SER A 20 8.40 0.30 2.56
CA SER A 20 7.62 1.43 3.07
C SER A 20 6.12 1.27 2.75
N PRO A 21 5.20 1.85 3.54
CA PRO A 21 3.78 1.90 3.21
C PRO A 21 3.50 2.42 1.80
N ALA A 22 4.21 3.48 1.38
CA ALA A 22 4.07 4.06 0.05
C ALA A 22 4.48 3.08 -1.06
N GLU A 23 5.58 2.36 -0.87
CA GLU A 23 6.03 1.33 -1.81
C GLU A 23 5.04 0.17 -1.89
N PHE A 24 4.48 -0.26 -0.76
CA PHE A 24 3.42 -1.27 -0.73
C PHE A 24 2.17 -0.80 -1.48
N LEU A 25 1.77 0.45 -1.28
CA LEU A 25 0.61 1.04 -1.96
C LEU A 25 0.81 1.05 -3.48
N LEU A 26 2.00 1.43 -3.96
CA LEU A 26 2.33 1.42 -5.38
C LEU A 26 2.40 0.01 -5.96
N MET A 27 2.89 -0.97 -5.19
CA MET A 27 2.87 -2.37 -5.57
C MET A 27 1.43 -2.91 -5.69
N ALA A 28 0.54 -2.56 -4.76
CA ALA A 28 -0.88 -2.86 -4.85
C ALA A 28 -1.52 -2.19 -6.10
N GLY A 29 -1.16 -0.93 -6.37
CA GLY A 29 -1.52 -0.22 -7.60
C GLY A 29 -1.15 -0.99 -8.86
N PHE A 30 0.11 -1.42 -8.96
CA PHE A 30 0.59 -2.23 -10.07
C PHE A 30 -0.19 -3.55 -10.20
N LEU A 31 -0.40 -4.25 -9.09
CA LEU A 31 -1.12 -5.53 -9.07
C LEU A 31 -2.57 -5.34 -9.53
N ALA A 32 -3.26 -4.28 -9.09
CA ALA A 32 -4.65 -4.01 -9.43
C ALA A 32 -4.84 -3.65 -10.92
N TYR A 33 -4.02 -2.77 -11.49
CA TYR A 33 -4.26 -2.21 -12.83
C TYR A 33 -3.36 -2.77 -13.93
N ARG A 34 -2.18 -3.29 -13.59
CA ARG A 34 -1.07 -3.49 -14.55
C ARG A 34 -0.55 -4.92 -14.62
N ALA A 35 -1.06 -5.82 -13.79
CA ALA A 35 -0.67 -7.23 -13.78
C ALA A 35 -1.79 -8.15 -14.31
N PRO A 36 -2.14 -8.12 -15.61
CA PRO A 36 -3.25 -8.91 -16.15
C PRO A 36 -3.06 -10.42 -16.02
N LEU A 37 -1.81 -10.87 -15.89
CA LEU A 37 -1.45 -12.27 -15.68
C LEU A 37 -1.54 -12.70 -14.20
N ALA A 38 -1.72 -11.76 -13.27
CA ALA A 38 -1.92 -12.09 -11.87
C ALA A 38 -3.32 -12.71 -11.65
N PRO A 39 -3.45 -13.63 -10.66
CA PRO A 39 -4.73 -14.21 -10.29
C PRO A 39 -5.79 -13.13 -10.06
N ALA A 40 -7.02 -13.38 -10.54
CA ALA A 40 -8.12 -12.42 -10.39
C ALA A 40 -8.35 -12.03 -8.92
N ASP A 41 -8.23 -13.00 -8.01
CA ASP A 41 -8.38 -12.78 -6.57
C ASP A 41 -7.29 -11.87 -6.00
N ALA A 42 -6.04 -12.02 -6.46
CA ALA A 42 -4.93 -11.17 -6.06
C ALA A 42 -5.13 -9.72 -6.54
N ARG A 43 -5.63 -9.54 -7.77
CA ARG A 43 -5.98 -8.22 -8.31
C ARG A 43 -7.14 -7.59 -7.54
N ALA A 44 -8.17 -8.37 -7.21
CA ALA A 44 -9.31 -7.92 -6.43
C ALA A 44 -8.92 -7.56 -4.98
N ALA A 45 -8.00 -8.31 -4.37
CA ALA A 45 -7.44 -7.99 -3.06
C ALA A 45 -6.63 -6.69 -3.10
N ALA A 46 -5.78 -6.52 -4.11
CA ALA A 46 -5.02 -5.28 -4.31
C ALA A 46 -5.95 -4.07 -4.49
N ARG A 47 -7.05 -4.24 -5.24
CA ARG A 47 -8.06 -3.19 -5.40
C ARG A 47 -8.71 -2.81 -4.08
N ARG A 48 -9.13 -3.80 -3.27
CA ARG A 48 -9.68 -3.55 -1.93
C ARG A 48 -8.71 -2.80 -1.01
N VAL A 49 -7.42 -3.13 -1.07
CA VAL A 49 -6.39 -2.41 -0.32
C VAL A 49 -6.29 -0.95 -0.77
N LEU A 50 -6.27 -0.70 -2.07
CA LEU A 50 -6.21 0.67 -2.61
C LEU A 50 -7.42 1.48 -2.15
N ASP A 51 -8.63 0.93 -2.34
CA ASP A 51 -9.86 1.60 -1.96
C ASP A 51 -9.86 1.92 -0.44
N ALA A 52 -9.52 0.95 0.41
CA ALA A 52 -9.47 1.14 1.86
C ALA A 52 -8.44 2.18 2.31
N VAL A 53 -7.23 2.16 1.74
CA VAL A 53 -6.18 3.13 2.07
C VAL A 53 -6.56 4.54 1.61
N LEU A 54 -7.08 4.67 0.38
CA LEU A 54 -7.46 5.97 -0.18
C LEU A 54 -8.68 6.56 0.52
N ASP A 55 -9.65 5.75 0.94
CA ASP A 55 -10.80 6.19 1.72
C ASP A 55 -10.40 6.73 3.09
N VAL A 56 -9.51 6.00 3.80
CA VAL A 56 -8.99 6.45 5.10
C VAL A 56 -8.15 7.72 4.91
N ALA A 57 -7.24 7.74 3.94
CA ALA A 57 -6.43 8.92 3.64
C ALA A 57 -7.31 10.15 3.33
N ALA A 58 -8.37 9.98 2.53
CA ALA A 58 -9.31 11.05 2.20
C ALA A 58 -10.05 11.57 3.42
N THR A 59 -10.47 10.67 4.31
CA THR A 59 -11.08 11.03 5.62
C THR A 59 -10.13 11.86 6.48
N HIS A 60 -8.83 11.61 6.37
CA HIS A 60 -7.76 12.36 7.05
C HIS A 60 -7.24 13.58 6.26
N GLY A 61 -7.90 13.97 5.17
CA GLY A 61 -7.62 15.21 4.43
C GLY A 61 -6.75 15.06 3.18
N PHE A 62 -6.46 13.83 2.73
CA PHE A 62 -5.81 13.61 1.44
C PHE A 62 -6.77 13.87 0.27
N ALA A 63 -6.57 14.98 -0.43
CA ALA A 63 -7.47 15.43 -1.51
C ALA A 63 -7.11 14.90 -2.92
N HIS A 64 -6.14 13.98 -3.02
CA HIS A 64 -5.57 13.55 -4.31
C HIS A 64 -5.75 12.05 -4.60
N SER A 65 -6.75 11.40 -3.99
CA SER A 65 -7.06 9.99 -4.21
C SER A 65 -7.30 9.66 -5.68
N ASP A 66 -8.21 10.37 -6.34
CA ASP A 66 -8.53 10.15 -7.77
C ASP A 66 -7.32 10.36 -8.68
N ALA A 67 -6.51 11.38 -8.38
CA ALA A 67 -5.31 11.68 -9.15
C ALA A 67 -4.27 10.56 -9.02
N LEU A 68 -4.02 10.09 -7.79
CA LEU A 68 -3.10 8.98 -7.54
C LEU A 68 -3.60 7.69 -8.20
N GLU A 69 -4.89 7.37 -8.08
CA GLU A 69 -5.49 6.20 -8.72
C GLU A 69 -5.33 6.26 -10.25
N SER A 70 -5.65 7.40 -10.86
CA SER A 70 -5.49 7.59 -12.30
C SER A 70 -4.05 7.45 -12.77
N MET A 71 -3.06 7.90 -11.98
CA MET A 71 -1.64 7.75 -12.29
C MET A 71 -1.18 6.28 -12.22
N MET A 72 -1.67 5.52 -11.23
CA MET A 72 -1.39 4.08 -11.13
C MET A 72 -2.01 3.32 -12.31
N ALA A 73 -3.24 3.66 -12.70
CA ALA A 73 -3.93 3.04 -13.82
C ALA A 73 -3.25 3.33 -15.18
N SER A 74 -2.71 4.53 -15.36
CA SER A 74 -2.00 4.94 -16.59
C SER A 74 -0.55 4.45 -16.67
N ALA A 75 -0.05 3.75 -15.64
CA ALA A 75 1.35 3.33 -15.50
C ALA A 75 2.36 4.48 -15.52
N GLU A 76 1.95 5.67 -15.06
CA GLU A 76 2.85 6.82 -14.99
C GLU A 76 3.89 6.63 -13.89
N LYS A 77 5.13 6.32 -14.26
CA LYS A 77 6.26 6.30 -13.32
C LYS A 77 6.82 7.71 -13.17
N SER A 78 6.29 8.49 -12.24
CA SER A 78 6.77 9.84 -11.96
C SER A 78 7.06 10.07 -10.48
N SER A 79 8.00 10.98 -10.19
CA SER A 79 8.28 11.44 -8.82
C SER A 79 7.04 12.05 -8.15
N ARG A 80 6.07 12.51 -8.95
CA ARG A 80 4.78 12.99 -8.46
C ARG A 80 3.92 11.84 -7.94
N MET A 81 3.84 10.72 -8.65
CA MET A 81 3.09 9.54 -8.18
C MET A 81 3.66 9.04 -6.85
N TRP A 82 5.00 8.99 -6.75
CA TRP A 82 5.68 8.57 -5.53
C TRP A 82 5.33 9.49 -4.34
N ARG A 83 5.43 10.81 -4.54
CA ARG A 83 5.10 11.81 -3.51
C ARG A 83 3.63 11.73 -3.07
N LEU A 84 2.71 11.50 -4.01
CA LEU A 84 1.30 11.34 -3.68
C LEU A 84 1.05 10.06 -2.87
N ALA A 85 1.74 8.95 -3.18
CA ALA A 85 1.66 7.73 -2.38
C ALA A 85 2.21 7.95 -0.97
N GLU A 86 3.34 8.61 -0.81
CA GLU A 86 3.89 8.99 0.51
C GLU A 86 2.88 9.83 1.31
N GLN A 87 2.29 10.86 0.70
CA GLN A 87 1.27 11.70 1.33
C GLN A 87 0.01 10.92 1.72
N ALA A 88 -0.48 10.05 0.84
CA ALA A 88 -1.64 9.22 1.12
C ALA A 88 -1.37 8.31 2.34
N THR A 89 -0.23 7.63 2.36
CA THR A 89 0.14 6.74 3.48
C THR A 89 0.43 7.49 4.77
N ALA A 90 1.02 8.68 4.71
CA ALA A 90 1.21 9.54 5.87
C ALA A 90 -0.11 10.07 6.44
N ALA A 91 -1.13 10.30 5.58
CA ALA A 91 -2.46 10.69 6.02
C ALA A 91 -3.20 9.55 6.75
N VAL A 92 -2.93 8.29 6.41
CA VAL A 92 -3.46 7.13 7.14
C VAL A 92 -2.88 7.06 8.56
N GLY A 93 -1.61 7.40 8.74
CA GLY A 93 -0.93 7.42 10.02
C GLY A 93 0.42 6.71 9.99
N ASP A 94 0.78 6.08 11.11
CA ASP A 94 1.98 5.26 11.19
C ASP A 94 1.80 3.90 10.49
N THR A 95 2.89 3.12 10.41
CA THR A 95 2.88 1.79 9.79
C THR A 95 1.88 0.85 10.47
N VAL A 96 1.62 1.00 11.77
CA VAL A 96 0.65 0.17 12.50
C VAL A 96 -0.78 0.49 12.04
N ALA A 97 -1.15 1.75 11.94
CA ALA A 97 -2.43 2.19 11.40
C ALA A 97 -2.62 1.70 9.96
N TYR A 98 -1.57 1.80 9.14
CA TYR A 98 -1.57 1.31 7.77
C TYR A 98 -1.82 -0.22 7.68
N LEU A 99 -1.14 -1.01 8.51
CA LEU A 99 -1.35 -2.46 8.58
C LEU A 99 -2.76 -2.84 9.06
N GLN A 100 -3.35 -2.05 9.97
CA GLN A 100 -4.74 -2.25 10.41
C GLN A 100 -5.73 -2.02 9.26
N VAL A 101 -5.51 -0.99 8.43
CA VAL A 101 -6.33 -0.73 7.23
C VAL A 101 -6.24 -1.90 6.25
N ILE A 102 -5.03 -2.38 5.95
CA ILE A 102 -4.82 -3.53 5.04
C ILE A 102 -5.51 -4.80 5.57
N ARG A 103 -5.40 -5.06 6.87
CA ARG A 103 -6.08 -6.19 7.51
C ARG A 103 -7.60 -6.06 7.41
N GLY A 104 -8.13 -4.85 7.60
CA GLY A 104 -9.54 -4.53 7.41
C GLY A 104 -10.05 -4.77 5.97
N ALA A 105 -9.18 -4.59 4.97
CA ALA A 105 -9.47 -4.90 3.56
C ALA A 105 -9.48 -6.42 3.24
N GLY A 106 -9.21 -7.27 4.24
CA GLY A 106 -9.19 -8.72 4.11
C GLY A 106 -7.88 -9.28 3.55
N VAL A 107 -6.78 -8.53 3.69
CA VAL A 107 -5.43 -9.01 3.36
C VAL A 107 -4.71 -9.38 4.65
N THR A 108 -4.40 -10.66 4.80
CA THR A 108 -3.54 -11.16 5.88
C THR A 108 -2.11 -11.18 5.37
N LEU A 109 -1.25 -10.34 5.93
CA LEU A 109 0.20 -10.44 5.72
C LEU A 109 0.70 -11.54 6.66
N GLU A 110 0.87 -12.75 6.13
CA GLU A 110 1.50 -13.82 6.90
C GLU A 110 2.96 -13.46 7.14
N VAL A 111 3.32 -13.37 8.42
CA VAL A 111 4.72 -13.38 8.85
C VAL A 111 5.07 -14.86 8.96
N ASP A 112 5.86 -15.38 8.02
CA ASP A 112 6.39 -16.74 8.13
C ASP A 112 7.12 -16.87 9.48
N PRO A 113 6.83 -17.92 10.29
CA PRO A 113 7.38 -18.11 11.64
C PRO A 113 8.88 -18.45 11.67
#